data_AF-A0A9E3JWI6-F1
#
_entry.id   AF-A0A9E3JWI6-F1
#
_cell.length_a   1.000
_cell.length_b   1.000
_cell.length_c   1.000
_cell.angle_alpha   90.00
_cell.angle_beta   90.00
_cell.angle_gamma   90.00
#
_symmetry.space_group_name_H-M   'P 1'
#
loop_
_entity.id
_entity.type
_entity.pdbx_description
1 polymer ?
#
loop_
_entity_poly.entity_id
_entity_poly.type
_entity_poly.pdbx_seq_one_letter_code
_entity_poly.pdbx_strand_id
1 'polypeptide(L)'
;MEYRRLEDEEYLRRLKVVITGSEGLSATVENIGDGKATIGYGYTFNRSDNAAIWRESGITLSEQDRRLLATVDAAADGDRTRLALGFSKSMSAAEGDDLFRATVRRYNGPADSLDMPNSDERIALVSLAYNRGVGNVSNHPVMQAIRDGDRAEAWFQIRYNCWGSDSLDHQYPDRLSNEGGLRKRRFAEAEVFSLYDNPASVTADEAKSVYRMYQLHREEIDRVESSFGVTIDGQAATRNRIAEANRDYHGLVDTYGRVQVISDALAPARDALLQDLRRENPDIADRLTAQQFNAGRIFLDPGRSLQDPADVERQHPQQTRTQAALRREQGNTTTETVDPDHAATLDSRRMTRGANPREVDSNDLLIGEGGDDTLRAHRGDDILIGGAGRDRMEGGVGQDTYVVGNGDTIRDSDGHGELRWNHAALTGGIRNEGDPVNTYRSADGEYTYTLSGNTLDIANRQGEKIRVEDYARGDLGLRLQEPANAATSTPPAQEGNAQAIERLGPQDRAIYDRMLTAVHARPGQFTQEQQENIAAAGLAEYRRRDGLVQQPQDIGVYGDRLFAAWFPHGQDREPNFHANVRMDEAARTPAQDSLQQVDALARERAMAPPQQQIESPAQQQGGPSIGARTL
;
A
#
# COMPACT_ATOMS: atom_id res chain seq x y z
N MET A 1 -20.64 7.63 -4.86
CA MET A 1 -20.63 7.01 -6.20
C MET A 1 -21.75 7.59 -7.04
N GLU A 2 -21.48 8.16 -8.22
CA GLU A 2 -22.55 8.45 -9.19
C GLU A 2 -22.95 7.16 -9.93
N TYR A 3 -24.15 7.09 -10.50
CA TYR A 3 -24.60 5.89 -11.23
C TYR A 3 -24.96 6.25 -12.66
N ARG A 4 -24.56 5.42 -13.63
CA ARG A 4 -24.97 5.57 -15.03
C ARG A 4 -26.40 5.08 -15.19
N ARG A 5 -27.36 5.95 -14.83
CA ARG A 5 -28.79 5.61 -14.78
C ARG A 5 -29.33 5.22 -16.16
N LEU A 6 -30.21 4.23 -16.15
CA LEU A 6 -30.87 3.66 -17.32
C LEU A 6 -32.38 3.65 -17.11
N GLU A 7 -33.12 3.85 -18.19
CA GLU A 7 -34.55 3.54 -18.24
C GLU A 7 -34.78 2.02 -18.17
N ASP A 8 -35.96 1.60 -17.70
CA ASP A 8 -36.28 0.20 -17.41
C ASP A 8 -36.07 -0.74 -18.62
N GLU A 9 -36.52 -0.33 -19.81
CA GLU A 9 -36.37 -1.13 -21.03
C GLU A 9 -34.90 -1.29 -21.42
N GLU A 10 -34.12 -0.22 -21.28
CA GLU A 10 -32.69 -0.20 -21.60
C GLU A 10 -31.89 -1.04 -20.60
N TYR A 11 -32.20 -0.92 -19.31
CA TYR A 11 -31.63 -1.75 -18.24
C TYR A 11 -31.83 -3.24 -18.53
N LEU A 12 -33.06 -3.66 -18.83
CA LEU A 12 -33.35 -5.07 -19.12
C LEU A 12 -32.66 -5.56 -20.40
N ARG A 13 -32.59 -4.72 -21.44
CA ARG A 13 -31.90 -5.03 -22.69
C ARG A 13 -30.41 -5.26 -22.45
N ARG A 14 -29.74 -4.35 -21.74
CA ARG A 14 -28.31 -4.45 -21.41
C ARG A 14 -28.01 -5.57 -20.43
N LEU A 15 -28.84 -5.76 -19.40
CA LEU A 15 -28.71 -6.87 -18.46
C LEU A 15 -28.77 -8.22 -19.19
N LYS A 16 -29.68 -8.36 -20.16
CA LYS A 16 -29.74 -9.56 -21.00
C LYS A 16 -28.42 -9.80 -21.72
N VAL A 17 -27.89 -8.78 -22.40
CA VAL A 17 -26.58 -8.85 -23.09
C VAL A 17 -25.47 -9.34 -22.16
N VAL A 18 -25.38 -8.81 -20.94
CA VAL A 18 -24.33 -9.18 -19.97
C VAL A 18 -24.55 -10.60 -19.42
N ILE A 19 -25.79 -11.00 -19.12
CA ILE A 19 -26.08 -12.34 -18.60
C ILE A 19 -25.82 -13.41 -19.66
N THR A 20 -26.34 -13.23 -20.88
CA THR A 20 -26.19 -14.19 -21.98
C THR A 20 -24.76 -14.21 -22.54
N GLY A 21 -24.05 -13.08 -22.48
CA GLY A 21 -22.72 -12.90 -23.05
C GLY A 21 -22.72 -13.04 -24.57
N SER A 22 -22.69 -14.29 -25.03
CA SER A 22 -22.64 -14.70 -26.44
C SER A 22 -23.64 -15.81 -26.80
N GLU A 23 -24.35 -16.34 -25.81
CA GLU A 23 -25.26 -17.47 -26.01
C GLU A 23 -26.60 -16.99 -26.57
N GLY A 24 -27.06 -17.68 -27.62
CA GLY A 24 -28.37 -17.46 -28.21
C GLY A 24 -29.48 -18.09 -27.38
N LEU A 25 -30.72 -17.86 -27.81
CA LEU A 25 -31.89 -18.50 -27.21
C LEU A 25 -31.84 -20.03 -27.46
N SER A 26 -31.80 -20.82 -26.39
CA SER A 26 -32.08 -22.25 -26.46
C SER A 26 -33.59 -22.48 -26.43
N ALA A 27 -34.17 -22.88 -27.57
CA ALA A 27 -35.62 -23.02 -27.70
C ALA A 27 -36.18 -24.22 -26.91
N THR A 28 -35.37 -25.23 -26.61
CA THR A 28 -35.78 -26.47 -25.93
C THR A 28 -34.81 -26.80 -24.80
N VAL A 29 -35.22 -27.63 -23.85
CA VAL A 29 -34.30 -28.04 -22.78
C VAL A 29 -33.17 -28.89 -23.33
N GLU A 30 -31.95 -28.55 -22.94
CA GLU A 30 -30.74 -29.29 -23.25
C GLU A 30 -29.81 -29.38 -22.04
N ASN A 31 -28.88 -30.35 -22.08
CA ASN A 31 -27.74 -30.39 -21.18
C ASN A 31 -26.49 -30.18 -22.02
N ILE A 32 -25.86 -29.02 -21.88
CA ILE A 32 -24.70 -28.59 -22.68
C ILE A 32 -23.37 -29.20 -22.21
N GLY A 33 -23.43 -30.25 -21.37
CA GLY A 33 -22.27 -30.95 -20.84
C GLY A 33 -21.80 -30.41 -19.48
N ASP A 34 -22.51 -29.45 -18.88
CA ASP A 34 -22.24 -28.91 -17.55
C ASP A 34 -23.02 -29.64 -16.43
N GLY A 35 -23.81 -30.66 -16.79
CA GLY A 35 -24.60 -31.43 -15.85
C GLY A 35 -25.89 -30.74 -15.40
N LYS A 36 -26.27 -29.63 -16.05
CA LYS A 36 -27.51 -28.89 -15.78
C LYS A 36 -28.45 -28.94 -16.98
N ALA A 37 -29.75 -28.95 -16.69
CA ALA A 37 -30.77 -28.78 -17.71
C ALA A 37 -31.00 -27.29 -17.90
N THR A 38 -30.89 -26.81 -19.13
CA THR A 38 -30.90 -25.39 -19.48
C THR A 38 -31.87 -25.11 -20.62
N ILE A 39 -32.57 -23.97 -20.59
CA ILE A 39 -33.44 -23.47 -21.67
C ILE A 39 -33.38 -21.94 -21.73
N GLY A 40 -33.81 -21.36 -22.84
CA GLY A 40 -33.89 -19.92 -23.03
C GLY A 40 -32.51 -19.28 -23.01
N TYR A 41 -32.36 -18.23 -22.21
CA TYR A 41 -31.13 -17.46 -22.04
C TYR A 41 -30.31 -17.94 -20.83
N GLY A 42 -30.01 -19.24 -20.81
CA GLY A 42 -29.24 -19.85 -19.72
C GLY A 42 -30.04 -20.12 -18.44
N TYR A 43 -31.37 -20.20 -18.51
CA TYR A 43 -32.21 -20.60 -17.37
C TYR A 43 -31.95 -22.06 -17.01
N THR A 44 -31.52 -22.32 -15.78
CA THR A 44 -31.23 -23.67 -15.28
C THR A 44 -32.35 -24.19 -14.40
N PHE A 45 -32.78 -25.44 -14.60
CA PHE A 45 -33.84 -26.06 -13.78
C PHE A 45 -33.35 -26.53 -12.39
N ASN A 46 -32.05 -26.50 -12.13
CA ASN A 46 -31.41 -26.89 -10.87
C ASN A 46 -31.62 -25.84 -9.76
N ARG A 47 -32.89 -25.54 -9.46
CA ARG A 47 -33.39 -24.64 -8.40
C ARG A 47 -34.68 -25.21 -7.82
N SER A 48 -35.23 -24.56 -6.79
CA SER A 48 -36.41 -25.04 -6.05
C SER A 48 -37.67 -24.19 -6.23
N ASP A 49 -37.63 -23.18 -7.09
CA ASP A 49 -38.73 -22.24 -7.34
C ASP A 49 -39.11 -22.13 -8.82
N ASN A 50 -38.82 -23.17 -9.62
CA ASN A 50 -39.11 -23.20 -11.05
C ASN A 50 -40.59 -22.94 -11.32
N ALA A 51 -41.51 -23.63 -10.64
CA ALA A 51 -42.95 -23.48 -10.87
C ALA A 51 -43.45 -22.05 -10.58
N ALA A 52 -42.81 -21.33 -9.66
CA ALA A 52 -43.13 -19.94 -9.36
C ALA A 52 -42.64 -19.02 -10.49
N ILE A 53 -41.37 -19.14 -10.90
CA ILE A 53 -40.78 -18.33 -11.97
C ILE A 53 -41.56 -18.48 -13.29
N TRP A 54 -41.88 -19.71 -13.68
CA TRP A 54 -42.63 -19.96 -14.91
C TRP A 54 -44.05 -19.39 -14.85
N ARG A 55 -44.70 -19.40 -13.67
CA ARG A 55 -46.01 -18.73 -13.49
C ARG A 55 -45.88 -17.21 -13.62
N GLU A 56 -44.87 -16.64 -12.98
CA GLU A 56 -44.60 -15.20 -13.03
C GLU A 56 -44.20 -14.70 -14.42
N SER A 57 -43.62 -15.57 -15.26
CA SER A 57 -43.30 -15.26 -16.65
C SER A 57 -44.54 -15.08 -17.54
N GLY A 58 -45.70 -15.59 -17.12
CA GLY A 58 -46.92 -15.57 -17.94
C GLY A 58 -46.93 -16.57 -19.10
N ILE A 59 -45.86 -17.36 -19.27
CA ILE A 59 -45.77 -18.36 -20.33
C ILE A 59 -46.79 -19.48 -20.08
N THR A 60 -47.61 -19.76 -21.09
CA THR A 60 -48.60 -20.83 -21.01
C THR A 60 -47.93 -22.20 -21.12
N LEU A 61 -48.16 -23.04 -20.11
CA LEU A 61 -47.63 -24.40 -19.99
C LEU A 61 -48.74 -25.46 -20.01
N SER A 62 -48.41 -26.63 -20.56
CA SER A 62 -49.26 -27.82 -20.45
C SER A 62 -49.43 -28.25 -18.99
N GLU A 63 -50.50 -28.99 -18.69
CA GLU A 63 -50.68 -29.58 -17.35
C GLU A 63 -49.52 -30.52 -16.97
N GLN A 64 -48.97 -31.24 -17.96
CA GLN A 64 -47.82 -32.12 -17.78
C GLN A 64 -46.57 -31.33 -17.40
N ASP A 65 -46.24 -30.26 -18.14
CA ASP A 65 -45.07 -29.43 -17.87
C ASP A 65 -45.19 -28.72 -16.51
N ARG A 66 -46.39 -28.22 -16.15
CA ARG A 66 -46.63 -27.62 -14.82
C ARG A 66 -46.39 -28.61 -13.68
N ARG A 67 -46.84 -29.86 -13.82
CA ARG A 67 -46.59 -30.92 -12.83
C ARG A 67 -45.11 -31.31 -12.79
N LEU A 68 -44.45 -31.32 -13.94
CA LEU A 68 -43.02 -31.60 -14.01
C LEU A 68 -42.22 -30.54 -13.25
N LEU A 69 -42.50 -29.24 -13.44
CA LEU A 69 -41.82 -28.18 -12.70
C LEU A 69 -41.96 -28.34 -11.18
N ALA A 70 -43.17 -28.63 -10.69
CA ALA A 70 -43.41 -28.89 -9.28
C ALA A 70 -42.66 -30.14 -8.77
N THR A 71 -42.51 -31.15 -9.63
CA THR A 71 -41.75 -32.36 -9.31
C THR A 71 -40.25 -32.06 -9.25
N VAL A 72 -39.71 -31.25 -10.16
CA VAL A 72 -38.31 -30.80 -10.15
C VAL A 72 -38.01 -29.97 -8.89
N ASP A 73 -38.91 -29.05 -8.52
CA ASP A 73 -38.75 -28.21 -7.32
C ASP A 73 -38.64 -29.05 -6.04
N ALA A 74 -39.46 -30.10 -5.93
CA ALA A 74 -39.48 -31.01 -4.78
C ALA A 74 -38.36 -32.08 -4.80
N ALA A 75 -37.65 -32.25 -5.92
CA ALA A 75 -36.62 -33.28 -6.05
C ALA A 75 -35.30 -32.88 -5.37
N ALA A 76 -34.50 -33.88 -5.00
CA ALA A 76 -33.12 -33.68 -4.55
C ALA A 76 -32.23 -33.14 -5.68
N ASP A 77 -31.20 -32.37 -5.34
CA ASP A 77 -30.38 -31.62 -6.31
C ASP A 77 -29.79 -32.51 -7.44
N GLY A 78 -29.36 -33.73 -7.10
CA GLY A 78 -28.81 -34.69 -8.07
C GLY A 78 -29.83 -35.26 -9.07
N ASP A 79 -31.13 -35.16 -8.78
CA ASP A 79 -32.20 -35.68 -9.63
C ASP A 79 -32.81 -34.62 -10.56
N ARG A 80 -32.63 -33.33 -10.25
CA ARG A 80 -33.29 -32.22 -10.95
C ARG A 80 -32.99 -32.18 -12.44
N THR A 81 -31.71 -32.31 -12.83
CA THR A 81 -31.30 -32.30 -14.25
C THR A 81 -32.01 -33.39 -15.04
N ARG A 82 -31.99 -34.62 -14.53
CA ARG A 82 -32.60 -35.78 -15.20
C ARG A 82 -34.10 -35.61 -15.39
N LEU A 83 -34.79 -35.07 -14.38
CA LEU A 83 -36.23 -34.80 -14.45
C LEU A 83 -36.53 -33.66 -15.44
N ALA A 84 -35.77 -32.57 -15.38
CA ALA A 84 -35.96 -31.39 -16.20
C ALA A 84 -35.76 -31.63 -17.71
N LEU A 85 -34.92 -32.59 -18.10
CA LEU A 85 -34.78 -33.02 -19.50
C LEU A 85 -36.09 -33.57 -20.11
N GLY A 86 -37.09 -33.90 -19.30
CA GLY A 86 -38.42 -34.29 -19.77
C GLY A 86 -39.36 -33.11 -20.07
N PHE A 87 -38.91 -31.87 -19.88
CA PHE A 87 -39.73 -30.68 -20.10
C PHE A 87 -39.90 -30.41 -21.60
N SER A 88 -41.15 -30.32 -22.05
CA SER A 88 -41.50 -30.45 -23.47
C SER A 88 -41.78 -29.13 -24.18
N LYS A 89 -41.89 -28.02 -23.43
CA LYS A 89 -42.16 -26.69 -23.99
C LYS A 89 -41.01 -26.24 -24.88
N SER A 90 -41.31 -25.93 -26.14
CA SER A 90 -40.46 -25.12 -27.00
C SER A 90 -40.77 -23.64 -26.78
N MET A 91 -39.74 -22.80 -26.65
CA MET A 91 -39.84 -21.38 -26.39
C MET A 91 -39.58 -20.53 -27.64
N SER A 92 -40.42 -19.51 -27.85
CA SER A 92 -40.12 -18.39 -28.75
C SER A 92 -39.18 -17.37 -28.10
N ALA A 93 -38.63 -16.43 -28.89
CA ALA A 93 -37.78 -15.36 -28.36
C ALA A 93 -38.52 -14.44 -27.36
N ALA A 94 -39.80 -14.16 -27.62
CA ALA A 94 -40.63 -13.36 -26.71
C ALA A 94 -40.84 -14.08 -25.37
N GLU A 95 -41.16 -15.38 -25.40
CA GLU A 95 -41.26 -16.19 -24.19
C GLU A 95 -39.90 -16.31 -23.48
N GLY A 96 -38.79 -16.34 -24.24
CA GLY A 96 -37.43 -16.24 -23.70
C GLY A 96 -37.21 -14.97 -22.87
N ASP A 97 -37.64 -13.82 -23.41
CA ASP A 97 -37.52 -12.53 -22.73
C ASP A 97 -38.42 -12.47 -21.48
N ASP A 98 -39.61 -13.05 -21.54
CA ASP A 98 -40.52 -13.13 -20.40
C ASP A 98 -39.98 -14.02 -19.27
N LEU A 99 -39.43 -15.19 -19.61
CA LEU A 99 -38.77 -16.07 -18.65
C LEU A 99 -37.55 -15.40 -18.04
N PHE A 100 -36.74 -14.71 -18.85
CA PHE A 100 -35.58 -13.97 -18.39
C PHE A 100 -35.98 -12.90 -17.38
N ARG A 101 -36.96 -12.05 -17.70
CA ARG A 101 -37.50 -11.02 -16.80
C ARG A 101 -37.98 -11.60 -15.47
N ALA A 102 -38.68 -12.74 -15.51
CA ALA A 102 -39.14 -13.40 -14.29
C ALA A 102 -37.98 -13.96 -13.45
N THR A 103 -36.94 -14.47 -14.12
CA THR A 103 -35.78 -15.11 -13.49
C THR A 103 -34.86 -14.10 -12.81
N VAL A 104 -34.49 -13.01 -13.50
CA VAL A 104 -33.47 -12.07 -13.02
C VAL A 104 -33.86 -11.36 -11.72
N ARG A 105 -35.17 -11.18 -11.47
CA ARG A 105 -35.67 -10.60 -10.21
C ARG A 105 -35.17 -11.32 -8.97
N ARG A 106 -34.90 -12.63 -9.06
CA ARG A 106 -34.39 -13.42 -7.93
C ARG A 106 -32.94 -13.11 -7.56
N TYR A 107 -32.23 -12.35 -8.40
CA TYR A 107 -30.83 -11.98 -8.22
C TYR A 107 -30.63 -10.49 -7.89
N ASN A 108 -31.71 -9.72 -7.76
CA ASN A 108 -31.64 -8.29 -7.46
C ASN A 108 -31.28 -7.98 -6.00
N GLY A 109 -31.45 -8.93 -5.07
CA GLY A 109 -31.31 -8.70 -3.62
C GLY A 109 -30.05 -7.92 -3.19
N PRO A 110 -28.84 -8.22 -3.70
CA PRO A 110 -27.65 -7.44 -3.37
C PRO A 110 -27.77 -5.98 -3.82
N ALA A 111 -28.15 -5.73 -5.08
CA ALA A 111 -28.30 -4.37 -5.60
C ALA A 111 -29.44 -3.60 -4.90
N ASP A 112 -30.54 -4.27 -4.57
CA ASP A 112 -31.66 -3.67 -3.83
C ASP A 112 -31.24 -3.27 -2.42
N SER A 113 -30.39 -4.07 -1.74
CA SER A 113 -29.88 -3.74 -0.40
C SER A 113 -28.94 -2.54 -0.36
N LEU A 114 -28.49 -2.06 -1.52
CA LEU A 114 -27.64 -0.89 -1.70
C LEU A 114 -28.41 0.28 -2.33
N ASP A 115 -29.74 0.15 -2.48
CA ASP A 115 -30.61 1.15 -3.13
C ASP A 115 -30.11 1.57 -4.53
N MET A 116 -29.45 0.65 -5.26
CA MET A 116 -28.89 0.97 -6.58
C MET A 116 -30.01 1.22 -7.60
N PRO A 117 -30.00 2.36 -8.31
CA PRO A 117 -30.93 2.60 -9.39
C PRO A 117 -30.65 1.65 -10.57
N ASN A 118 -31.60 1.53 -11.50
CA ASN A 118 -31.33 0.92 -12.80
C ASN A 118 -30.15 1.64 -13.45
N SER A 119 -29.04 0.92 -13.60
CA SER A 119 -27.73 1.46 -13.98
C SER A 119 -26.81 0.36 -14.49
N ASP A 120 -25.74 0.72 -15.19
CA ASP A 120 -24.71 -0.23 -15.61
C ASP A 120 -24.01 -0.90 -14.41
N GLU A 121 -23.77 -0.15 -13.32
CA GLU A 121 -23.22 -0.67 -12.08
C GLU A 121 -24.13 -1.75 -11.46
N ARG A 122 -25.45 -1.51 -11.48
CA ARG A 122 -26.45 -2.49 -11.03
C ARG A 122 -26.44 -3.73 -11.91
N ILE A 123 -26.27 -3.59 -13.23
CA ILE A 123 -26.17 -4.72 -14.16
C ILE A 123 -24.99 -5.62 -13.79
N ALA A 124 -23.81 -5.04 -13.50
CA ALA A 124 -22.64 -5.80 -13.10
C ALA A 124 -22.90 -6.59 -11.81
N LEU A 125 -23.51 -5.96 -10.79
CA LEU A 125 -23.80 -6.61 -9.52
C LEU A 125 -24.87 -7.72 -9.64
N VAL A 126 -25.91 -7.50 -10.44
CA VAL A 126 -26.92 -8.53 -10.72
C VAL A 126 -26.33 -9.68 -11.53
N SER A 127 -25.43 -9.41 -12.48
CA SER A 127 -24.69 -10.46 -13.22
C SER A 127 -23.82 -11.30 -12.27
N LEU A 128 -23.14 -10.66 -11.31
CA LEU A 128 -22.38 -11.34 -10.27
C LEU A 128 -23.29 -12.25 -9.44
N ALA A 129 -24.44 -11.75 -8.99
CA ALA A 129 -25.40 -12.52 -8.23
C ALA A 129 -25.99 -13.68 -9.04
N TYR A 130 -26.25 -13.47 -10.33
CA TYR A 130 -26.72 -14.51 -11.26
C TYR A 130 -25.72 -15.67 -11.35
N ASN A 131 -24.42 -15.36 -11.46
CA ASN A 131 -23.38 -16.37 -11.61
C ASN A 131 -22.90 -16.99 -10.28
N ARG A 132 -22.86 -16.22 -9.19
CA ARG A 132 -22.29 -16.62 -7.89
C ARG A 132 -23.35 -17.04 -6.86
N GLY A 133 -24.60 -16.61 -7.04
CA GLY A 133 -25.66 -16.73 -6.06
C GLY A 133 -25.75 -15.50 -5.14
N VAL A 134 -26.98 -15.13 -4.77
CA VAL A 134 -27.28 -13.93 -3.97
C VAL A 134 -26.53 -13.91 -2.64
N GLY A 135 -26.63 -14.97 -1.84
CA GLY A 135 -25.99 -15.01 -0.51
C GLY A 135 -24.47 -14.85 -0.57
N ASN A 136 -23.85 -15.35 -1.63
CA ASN A 136 -22.41 -15.26 -1.83
C ASN A 136 -21.96 -13.85 -2.24
N VAL A 137 -22.79 -13.09 -2.95
CA VAL A 137 -22.50 -11.67 -3.26
C VAL A 137 -22.82 -10.79 -2.05
N SER A 138 -23.94 -11.02 -1.35
CA SER A 138 -24.35 -10.23 -0.18
C SER A 138 -23.30 -10.22 0.94
N ASN A 139 -22.50 -11.27 1.07
CA ASN A 139 -21.43 -11.37 2.07
C ASN A 139 -20.04 -10.97 1.54
N HIS A 140 -19.94 -10.57 0.26
CA HIS A 140 -18.67 -10.26 -0.39
C HIS A 140 -18.20 -8.81 -0.11
N PRO A 141 -16.88 -8.54 0.01
CA PRO A 141 -16.35 -7.19 0.22
C PRO A 141 -16.82 -6.11 -0.77
N VAL A 142 -17.16 -6.51 -2.01
CA VAL A 142 -17.75 -5.60 -3.04
C VAL A 142 -18.97 -4.83 -2.52
N MET A 143 -19.77 -5.44 -1.64
CA MET A 143 -20.95 -4.80 -1.06
C MET A 143 -20.58 -3.63 -0.16
N GLN A 144 -19.46 -3.76 0.56
CA GLN A 144 -18.96 -2.70 1.44
C GLN A 144 -18.36 -1.57 0.62
N ALA A 145 -17.54 -1.89 -0.38
CA ALA A 145 -16.95 -0.89 -1.28
C ALA A 145 -18.01 -0.02 -1.96
N ILE A 146 -19.08 -0.63 -2.49
CA ILE A 146 -20.19 0.14 -3.11
C ILE A 146 -20.91 1.00 -2.07
N ARG A 147 -21.15 0.48 -0.85
CA ARG A 147 -21.81 1.21 0.24
C ARG A 147 -21.00 2.44 0.68
N ASP A 148 -19.68 2.30 0.73
CA ASP A 148 -18.75 3.37 1.09
C ASP A 148 -18.55 4.36 -0.07
N GLY A 149 -19.11 4.06 -1.25
CA GLY A 149 -18.96 4.89 -2.43
C GLY A 149 -17.61 4.74 -3.13
N ASP A 150 -16.79 3.78 -2.73
CA ASP A 150 -15.47 3.51 -3.29
C ASP A 150 -15.59 2.70 -4.58
N ARG A 151 -15.71 3.43 -5.70
CA ARG A 151 -15.82 2.82 -7.04
C ARG A 151 -14.57 2.03 -7.39
N ALA A 152 -13.39 2.56 -7.10
CA ALA A 152 -12.13 1.92 -7.47
C ALA A 152 -12.00 0.55 -6.78
N GLU A 153 -12.28 0.51 -5.48
CA GLU A 153 -12.29 -0.72 -4.70
C GLU A 153 -13.38 -1.69 -5.19
N ALA A 154 -14.60 -1.20 -5.44
CA ALA A 154 -15.66 -2.04 -5.96
C ALA A 154 -15.28 -2.67 -7.31
N TRP A 155 -14.68 -1.89 -8.21
CA TRP A 155 -14.18 -2.39 -9.50
C TRP A 155 -13.09 -3.45 -9.31
N PHE A 156 -12.13 -3.23 -8.41
CA PHE A 156 -11.10 -4.21 -8.05
C PHE A 156 -11.71 -5.52 -7.55
N GLN A 157 -12.67 -5.42 -6.63
CA GLN A 157 -13.36 -6.56 -6.05
C GLN A 157 -14.07 -7.38 -7.13
N ILE A 158 -14.73 -6.73 -8.09
CA ILE A 158 -15.40 -7.38 -9.23
C ILE A 158 -14.38 -8.07 -10.13
N ARG A 159 -13.33 -7.35 -10.54
CA ARG A 159 -12.35 -7.83 -11.52
C ARG A 159 -11.47 -8.97 -10.98
N TYR A 160 -11.05 -8.87 -9.72
CA TYR A 160 -9.99 -9.72 -9.16
C TYR A 160 -10.46 -10.65 -8.03
N ASN A 161 -11.43 -10.26 -7.20
CA ASN A 161 -11.75 -11.00 -5.96
C ASN A 161 -13.11 -11.74 -5.96
N CYS A 162 -14.02 -11.44 -6.89
CA CYS A 162 -15.34 -12.09 -7.00
C CYS A 162 -15.30 -13.52 -7.61
N TRP A 163 -14.52 -14.45 -7.04
CA TRP A 163 -14.27 -15.81 -7.55
C TRP A 163 -15.01 -16.98 -6.85
N GLY A 164 -15.38 -18.02 -7.60
CA GLY A 164 -16.44 -18.98 -7.23
C GLY A 164 -16.19 -20.04 -6.13
N SER A 165 -15.18 -19.94 -5.25
CA SER A 165 -15.05 -20.85 -4.10
C SER A 165 -14.99 -20.09 -2.78
N ASP A 166 -15.99 -20.29 -1.92
CA ASP A 166 -16.16 -19.62 -0.62
C ASP A 166 -15.17 -20.12 0.48
N SER A 167 -14.02 -20.68 0.11
CA SER A 167 -12.96 -21.04 1.07
C SER A 167 -12.04 -19.84 1.30
N LEU A 168 -12.32 -19.07 2.36
CA LEU A 168 -11.44 -18.01 2.85
C LEU A 168 -10.13 -18.56 3.47
N ASP A 169 -10.06 -19.87 3.77
CA ASP A 169 -8.92 -20.53 4.42
C ASP A 169 -7.77 -20.86 3.46
N HIS A 170 -8.04 -20.93 2.15
CA HIS A 170 -7.03 -21.05 1.11
C HIS A 170 -7.23 -19.91 0.14
N GLN A 171 -6.96 -18.68 0.60
CA GLN A 171 -7.14 -17.45 -0.17
C GLN A 171 -6.44 -17.45 -1.53
N TYR A 172 -5.65 -18.47 -1.89
CA TYR A 172 -5.06 -18.72 -3.20
C TYR A 172 -4.96 -20.24 -3.47
N PRO A 173 -6.03 -20.93 -3.93
CA PRO A 173 -5.90 -22.32 -4.32
C PRO A 173 -5.02 -22.44 -5.57
N ASP A 174 -4.31 -23.56 -5.63
CA ASP A 174 -3.28 -23.88 -6.62
C ASP A 174 -3.72 -23.68 -8.08
N ARG A 175 -2.73 -23.43 -8.93
CA ARG A 175 -2.74 -23.06 -10.37
C ARG A 175 -3.60 -23.91 -11.34
N LEU A 176 -4.46 -24.80 -10.87
CA LEU A 176 -5.05 -25.87 -11.67
C LEU A 176 -6.49 -26.19 -11.23
N SER A 177 -7.50 -25.47 -11.73
CA SER A 177 -8.79 -26.01 -12.24
C SER A 177 -9.89 -24.93 -12.30
N ASN A 178 -10.73 -24.94 -13.35
CA ASN A 178 -11.98 -24.19 -13.51
C ASN A 178 -11.98 -22.64 -13.50
N GLU A 179 -10.89 -21.94 -13.17
CA GLU A 179 -10.88 -20.47 -13.03
C GLU A 179 -11.00 -19.69 -14.34
N GLY A 180 -10.58 -20.25 -15.47
CA GLY A 180 -10.43 -19.50 -16.72
C GLY A 180 -11.72 -18.88 -17.27
N GLY A 181 -12.82 -19.62 -17.21
CA GLY A 181 -14.14 -19.13 -17.66
C GLY A 181 -14.69 -18.04 -16.75
N LEU A 182 -14.49 -18.17 -15.43
CA LEU A 182 -14.89 -17.15 -14.46
C LEU A 182 -14.06 -15.87 -14.61
N ARG A 183 -12.73 -15.98 -14.77
CA ARG A 183 -11.84 -14.82 -14.99
C ARG A 183 -12.24 -14.03 -16.24
N LYS A 184 -12.52 -14.72 -17.35
CA LYS A 184 -13.02 -14.10 -18.59
C LYS A 184 -14.27 -13.25 -18.33
N ARG A 185 -15.22 -13.78 -17.54
CA ARG A 185 -16.46 -13.09 -17.19
C ARG A 185 -16.24 -11.92 -16.23
N ARG A 186 -15.36 -12.06 -15.22
CA ARG A 186 -15.05 -10.97 -14.27
C ARG A 186 -14.37 -9.77 -14.92
N PHE A 187 -13.47 -10.00 -15.88
CA PHE A 187 -12.93 -8.89 -16.67
C PHE A 187 -14.03 -8.14 -17.42
N ALA A 188 -15.00 -8.85 -18.01
CA ALA A 188 -16.10 -8.23 -18.74
C ALA A 188 -17.10 -7.50 -17.83
N GLU A 189 -17.45 -8.07 -16.67
CA GLU A 189 -18.34 -7.42 -15.70
C GLU A 189 -17.69 -6.18 -15.05
N ALA A 190 -16.37 -6.17 -14.87
CA ALA A 190 -15.66 -4.98 -14.42
C ALA A 190 -15.70 -3.86 -15.47
N GLU A 191 -15.67 -4.18 -16.76
CA GLU A 191 -15.89 -3.20 -17.84
C GLU A 191 -17.30 -2.61 -17.79
N VAL A 192 -18.31 -3.45 -17.54
CA VAL A 192 -19.70 -3.00 -17.36
C VAL A 192 -19.82 -2.08 -16.15
N PHE A 193 -19.18 -2.41 -15.02
CA PHE A 193 -19.18 -1.56 -13.83
C PHE A 193 -18.45 -0.23 -14.06
N SER A 194 -17.38 -0.24 -14.87
CA SER A 194 -16.43 0.86 -15.09
C SER A 194 -15.60 1.22 -13.84
N LEU A 195 -14.33 1.53 -14.06
CA LEU A 195 -13.44 2.05 -13.02
C LEU A 195 -13.73 3.52 -12.70
N TYR A 196 -14.38 4.23 -13.63
CA TYR A 196 -14.64 5.65 -13.55
C TYR A 196 -16.14 5.98 -13.61
N ASP A 197 -16.54 7.07 -12.96
CA ASP A 197 -17.80 7.78 -13.21
C ASP A 197 -17.87 8.23 -14.67
N ASN A 198 -16.80 8.87 -15.15
CA ASN A 198 -16.63 9.25 -16.55
C ASN A 198 -15.16 9.19 -16.99
N PRO A 199 -14.74 8.19 -17.78
CA PRO A 199 -13.34 8.04 -18.20
C PRO A 199 -12.84 9.18 -19.09
N ALA A 200 -13.73 9.99 -19.69
CA ALA A 200 -13.36 11.17 -20.48
C ALA A 200 -13.12 12.42 -19.62
N SER A 201 -13.42 12.36 -18.33
CA SER A 201 -13.36 13.50 -17.41
C SER A 201 -13.07 13.02 -15.98
N VAL A 202 -11.90 12.45 -15.78
CA VAL A 202 -11.44 11.97 -14.46
C VAL A 202 -10.96 13.15 -13.62
N THR A 203 -11.43 13.25 -12.38
CA THR A 203 -11.02 14.29 -11.43
C THR A 203 -9.73 13.90 -10.71
N ALA A 204 -9.07 14.86 -10.05
CA ALA A 204 -7.91 14.61 -9.19
C ALA A 204 -8.22 13.54 -8.12
N ASP A 205 -9.34 13.70 -7.43
CA ASP A 205 -9.75 12.81 -6.33
C ASP A 205 -10.07 11.40 -6.83
N GLU A 206 -10.74 11.28 -7.98
CA GLU A 206 -11.02 9.99 -8.61
C GLU A 206 -9.71 9.32 -9.07
N ALA A 207 -8.78 10.07 -9.66
CA ALA A 207 -7.47 9.57 -10.06
C ALA A 207 -6.66 9.06 -8.86
N LYS A 208 -6.66 9.81 -7.75
CA LYS A 208 -6.02 9.40 -6.48
C LYS A 208 -6.67 8.14 -5.91
N SER A 209 -8.01 8.07 -5.86
CA SER A 209 -8.75 6.88 -5.40
C SER A 209 -8.37 5.63 -6.23
N VAL A 210 -8.37 5.74 -7.55
CA VAL A 210 -7.98 4.66 -8.46
C VAL A 210 -6.53 4.24 -8.24
N TYR A 211 -5.62 5.19 -8.08
CA TYR A 211 -4.22 4.89 -7.90
C TYR A 211 -3.92 4.26 -6.52
N ARG A 212 -4.57 4.75 -5.45
CA ARG A 212 -4.51 4.13 -4.11
C ARG A 212 -4.96 2.68 -4.16
N MET A 213 -6.10 2.40 -4.81
CA MET A 213 -6.56 1.03 -5.06
C MET A 213 -5.51 0.21 -5.82
N TYR A 214 -4.93 0.75 -6.89
CA TYR A 214 -3.92 0.05 -7.67
C TYR A 214 -2.69 -0.30 -6.82
N GLN A 215 -2.17 0.62 -6.01
CA GLN A 215 -1.03 0.37 -5.13
C GLN A 215 -1.33 -0.70 -4.08
N LEU A 216 -2.48 -0.54 -3.42
CA LEU A 216 -2.93 -1.41 -2.34
C LEU A 216 -3.06 -2.87 -2.78
N HIS A 217 -3.53 -3.08 -4.00
CA HIS A 217 -3.80 -4.42 -4.53
C HIS A 217 -2.82 -4.87 -5.61
N ARG A 218 -1.70 -4.17 -5.76
CA ARG A 218 -0.79 -4.37 -6.89
C ARG A 218 -0.30 -5.80 -7.03
N GLU A 219 0.09 -6.43 -5.93
CA GLU A 219 0.56 -7.83 -5.96
C GLU A 219 -0.53 -8.78 -6.52
N GLU A 220 -1.79 -8.53 -6.18
CA GLU A 220 -2.92 -9.34 -6.63
C GLU A 220 -3.26 -9.06 -8.09
N ILE A 221 -3.27 -7.79 -8.49
CA ILE A 221 -3.43 -7.35 -9.88
C ILE A 221 -2.36 -8.02 -10.75
N ASP A 222 -1.08 -7.88 -10.40
CA ASP A 222 0.04 -8.44 -11.15
C ASP A 222 -0.04 -9.98 -11.24
N ARG A 223 -0.43 -10.64 -10.14
CA ARG A 223 -0.62 -12.10 -10.12
C ARG A 223 -1.71 -12.55 -11.08
N VAL A 224 -2.86 -11.88 -11.10
CA VAL A 224 -3.98 -12.25 -11.97
C VAL A 224 -3.68 -11.89 -13.43
N GLU A 225 -3.16 -10.69 -13.69
CA GLU A 225 -2.84 -10.23 -15.04
C GLU A 225 -1.76 -11.08 -15.69
N SER A 226 -0.70 -11.46 -14.96
CA SER A 226 0.33 -12.38 -15.48
C SER A 226 -0.19 -13.80 -15.78
N SER A 227 -1.26 -14.23 -15.11
CA SER A 227 -1.83 -15.58 -15.26
C SER A 227 -2.94 -15.65 -16.32
N PHE A 228 -3.73 -14.58 -16.47
CA PHE A 228 -4.96 -14.59 -17.26
C PHE A 228 -5.19 -13.35 -18.12
N GLY A 229 -4.43 -12.28 -17.97
CA GLY A 229 -4.67 -11.02 -18.68
C GLY A 229 -3.41 -10.53 -19.37
N VAL A 230 -3.09 -9.26 -19.12
CA VAL A 230 -1.89 -8.58 -19.64
C VAL A 230 -1.35 -7.71 -18.52
N THR A 231 -0.08 -7.92 -18.14
CA THR A 231 0.55 -7.15 -17.06
C THR A 231 0.60 -5.66 -17.39
N ILE A 232 0.86 -4.82 -16.37
CA ILE A 232 1.01 -3.36 -16.56
C ILE A 232 2.09 -2.99 -17.59
N ASP A 233 3.11 -3.85 -17.74
CA ASP A 233 4.20 -3.71 -18.72
C ASP A 233 3.86 -4.28 -20.12
N GLY A 234 2.61 -4.72 -20.34
CA GLY A 234 2.14 -5.22 -21.62
C GLY A 234 2.45 -6.71 -21.89
N GLN A 235 2.88 -7.48 -20.89
CA GLN A 235 3.16 -8.91 -21.07
C GLN A 235 1.88 -9.72 -20.99
N ALA A 236 1.47 -10.31 -22.12
CA ALA A 236 0.27 -11.13 -22.18
C ALA A 236 0.49 -12.51 -21.56
N ALA A 237 -0.48 -12.96 -20.75
CA ALA A 237 -0.50 -14.31 -20.23
C ALA A 237 -0.64 -15.37 -21.34
N THR A 238 -0.13 -16.58 -21.09
CA THR A 238 -0.30 -17.72 -22.03
C THR A 238 -1.77 -18.02 -22.32
N ARG A 239 -2.65 -17.84 -21.34
CA ARG A 239 -4.11 -17.94 -21.49
C ARG A 239 -4.75 -16.57 -21.26
N ASN A 240 -4.67 -15.70 -22.26
CA ASN A 240 -5.21 -14.35 -22.19
C ASN A 240 -6.75 -14.35 -22.28
N ARG A 241 -7.40 -14.31 -21.12
CA ARG A 241 -8.86 -14.24 -20.95
C ARG A 241 -9.45 -12.89 -21.33
N ILE A 242 -8.67 -11.80 -21.32
CA ILE A 242 -9.13 -10.50 -21.84
C ILE A 242 -9.32 -10.58 -23.35
N ALA A 243 -8.38 -11.19 -24.07
CA ALA A 243 -8.49 -11.41 -25.51
C ALA A 243 -9.65 -12.35 -25.85
N GLU A 244 -9.84 -13.42 -25.07
CA GLU A 244 -11.00 -14.32 -25.23
C GLU A 244 -12.32 -13.61 -24.93
N ALA A 245 -12.42 -12.78 -23.89
CA ALA A 245 -13.63 -12.02 -23.57
C ALA A 245 -14.02 -11.10 -24.72
N ASN A 246 -13.03 -10.36 -25.26
CA ASN A 246 -13.23 -9.48 -26.41
C ASN A 246 -13.63 -10.20 -27.70
N ARG A 247 -13.20 -11.47 -27.86
CA ARG A 247 -13.58 -12.30 -29.00
C ARG A 247 -14.96 -12.92 -28.80
N ASP A 248 -15.27 -13.40 -27.60
CA ASP A 248 -16.44 -14.24 -27.38
C ASP A 248 -17.68 -13.38 -27.05
N TYR A 249 -17.54 -12.29 -26.29
CA TYR A 249 -18.66 -11.46 -25.81
C TYR A 249 -18.96 -10.26 -26.71
N HIS A 250 -19.23 -10.50 -27.99
CA HIS A 250 -19.49 -9.44 -28.98
C HIS A 250 -20.55 -8.43 -28.56
N GLY A 251 -21.70 -8.88 -28.03
CA GLY A 251 -22.77 -7.97 -27.61
C GLY A 251 -22.36 -7.04 -26.46
N LEU A 252 -21.51 -7.52 -25.55
CA LEU A 252 -20.93 -6.69 -24.50
C LEU A 252 -19.94 -5.69 -25.09
N VAL A 253 -19.08 -6.12 -26.01
CA VAL A 253 -18.11 -5.24 -26.70
C VAL A 253 -18.81 -4.15 -27.51
N ASP A 254 -19.89 -4.48 -28.20
CA ASP A 254 -20.68 -3.52 -28.97
C ASP A 254 -21.39 -2.49 -28.07
N THR A 255 -21.73 -2.87 -26.84
CA THR A 255 -22.47 -2.01 -25.89
C THR A 255 -21.54 -1.18 -25.02
N TYR A 256 -20.45 -1.76 -24.53
CA TYR A 256 -19.57 -1.19 -23.50
C TYR A 256 -18.15 -0.90 -23.98
N GLY A 257 -17.80 -1.34 -25.19
CA GLY A 257 -16.42 -1.31 -25.67
C GLY A 257 -15.65 -2.55 -25.28
N ARG A 258 -14.39 -2.61 -25.74
CA ARG A 258 -13.51 -3.75 -25.48
C ARG A 258 -13.13 -3.78 -24.01
N VAL A 259 -13.12 -4.98 -23.43
CA VAL A 259 -12.54 -5.26 -22.12
C VAL A 259 -11.07 -4.83 -22.12
N GLN A 260 -10.75 -3.88 -21.24
CA GLN A 260 -9.45 -3.22 -21.23
C GLN A 260 -8.38 -4.04 -20.50
N VAL A 261 -7.15 -4.00 -21.01
CA VAL A 261 -5.96 -4.41 -20.25
C VAL A 261 -5.73 -3.42 -19.10
N ILE A 262 -5.00 -3.83 -18.06
CA ILE A 262 -4.85 -2.98 -16.86
C ILE A 262 -4.17 -1.64 -17.16
N SER A 263 -3.22 -1.60 -18.11
CA SER A 263 -2.55 -0.35 -18.52
C SER A 263 -3.51 0.66 -19.15
N ASP A 264 -4.50 0.18 -19.90
CA ASP A 264 -5.49 1.03 -20.56
C ASP A 264 -6.55 1.45 -19.54
N ALA A 265 -6.98 0.52 -18.68
CA ALA A 265 -7.94 0.79 -17.62
C ALA A 265 -7.44 1.87 -16.64
N LEU A 266 -6.14 1.91 -16.33
CA LEU A 266 -5.55 2.90 -15.43
C LEU A 266 -5.13 4.21 -16.13
N ALA A 267 -5.12 4.26 -17.47
CA ALA A 267 -4.57 5.39 -18.21
C ALA A 267 -5.26 6.73 -17.88
N PRO A 268 -6.61 6.82 -17.78
CA PRO A 268 -7.26 8.08 -17.42
C PRO A 268 -6.84 8.61 -16.04
N ALA A 269 -6.76 7.74 -15.03
CA ALA A 269 -6.28 8.12 -13.70
C ALA A 269 -4.80 8.52 -13.71
N ARG A 270 -3.96 7.76 -14.42
CA ARG A 270 -2.54 8.08 -14.56
C ARG A 270 -2.35 9.48 -15.15
N ASP A 271 -3.04 9.76 -16.25
CA ASP A 271 -2.83 11.00 -16.99
C ASP A 271 -3.35 12.20 -16.17
N ALA A 272 -4.51 12.07 -15.52
CA ALA A 272 -5.05 13.09 -14.62
C ALA A 272 -4.14 13.34 -13.41
N LEU A 273 -3.72 12.28 -12.70
CA LEU A 273 -2.85 12.40 -11.52
C LEU A 273 -1.51 13.04 -11.88
N LEU A 274 -0.83 12.57 -12.93
CA LEU A 274 0.45 13.13 -13.34
C LEU A 274 0.32 14.56 -13.85
N GLN A 275 -0.79 14.91 -14.51
CA GLN A 275 -1.04 16.29 -14.93
C GLN A 275 -1.17 17.22 -13.72
N ASP A 276 -1.92 16.83 -12.70
CA ASP A 276 -2.12 17.62 -11.49
C ASP A 276 -0.82 17.77 -10.70
N LEU A 277 -0.11 16.66 -10.46
CA LEU A 277 1.17 16.68 -9.74
C LEU A 277 2.23 17.55 -10.44
N ARG A 278 2.31 17.53 -11.77
CA ARG A 278 3.25 18.36 -12.54
C ARG A 278 2.86 19.83 -12.54
N ARG A 279 1.57 20.14 -12.43
CA ARG A 279 1.10 21.53 -12.31
C ARG A 279 1.44 22.10 -10.93
N GLU A 280 1.31 21.29 -9.89
CA GLU A 280 1.64 21.66 -8.51
C GLU A 280 3.15 21.71 -8.28
N ASN A 281 3.92 20.84 -8.94
CA ASN A 281 5.36 20.70 -8.75
C ASN A 281 6.11 20.79 -10.11
N PRO A 282 6.08 21.96 -10.77
CA PRO A 282 6.62 22.11 -12.12
C PRO A 282 8.14 21.90 -12.19
N ASP A 283 8.84 22.10 -11.07
CA ASP A 283 10.28 22.00 -10.95
C ASP A 283 10.82 20.57 -10.85
N ILE A 284 9.94 19.59 -10.60
CA ILE A 284 10.26 18.14 -10.61
C ILE A 284 9.41 17.37 -11.64
N ALA A 285 8.76 18.08 -12.56
CA ALA A 285 7.80 17.51 -13.50
C ALA A 285 8.39 16.44 -14.44
N ASP A 286 9.69 16.51 -14.70
CA ASP A 286 10.47 15.55 -15.48
C ASP A 286 10.62 14.20 -14.77
N ARG A 287 10.60 14.21 -13.43
CA ARG A 287 10.67 12.99 -12.61
C ARG A 287 9.31 12.31 -12.49
N LEU A 288 8.21 13.05 -12.53
CA LEU A 288 6.82 12.56 -12.47
C LEU A 288 6.42 11.81 -13.75
N THR A 289 6.74 10.52 -13.87
CA THR A 289 6.57 9.76 -15.12
C THR A 289 5.50 8.67 -15.06
N ALA A 290 4.96 8.30 -16.23
CA ALA A 290 4.09 7.14 -16.38
C ALA A 290 4.78 5.83 -15.93
N GLN A 291 6.11 5.75 -16.05
CA GLN A 291 6.88 4.62 -15.57
C GLN A 291 6.82 4.51 -14.04
N GLN A 292 6.98 5.61 -13.31
CA GLN A 292 6.85 5.60 -11.85
C GLN A 292 5.43 5.24 -11.39
N PHE A 293 4.41 5.76 -12.08
CA PHE A 293 3.01 5.39 -11.83
C PHE A 293 2.78 3.89 -12.01
N ASN A 294 3.15 3.34 -13.19
CA ASN A 294 2.99 1.91 -13.47
C ASN A 294 3.79 1.05 -12.47
N ALA A 295 4.97 1.55 -12.09
CA ALA A 295 5.84 0.94 -11.10
C ALA A 295 5.34 1.12 -9.66
N GLY A 296 4.18 1.73 -9.41
CA GLY A 296 3.59 1.92 -8.08
C GLY A 296 4.52 2.65 -7.11
N ARG A 297 5.41 3.51 -7.62
CA ARG A 297 6.47 4.20 -6.86
C ARG A 297 6.06 5.60 -6.38
N ILE A 298 4.87 6.05 -6.74
CA ILE A 298 4.25 7.25 -6.16
C ILE A 298 3.44 6.75 -4.98
N PHE A 299 3.67 7.22 -3.76
CA PHE A 299 2.92 6.90 -2.55
C PHE A 299 2.17 8.16 -2.15
N LEU A 300 0.87 8.04 -2.01
CA LEU A 300 -0.02 9.14 -1.63
C LEU A 300 -0.53 8.87 -0.22
N ASP A 301 -0.65 9.93 0.60
CA ASP A 301 -1.43 9.86 1.83
C ASP A 301 -2.78 9.22 1.52
N PRO A 302 -3.19 8.13 2.19
CA PRO A 302 -4.55 7.64 2.04
C PRO A 302 -5.61 8.69 2.45
N GLY A 303 -5.43 9.44 3.54
CA GLY A 303 -6.46 10.17 4.28
C GLY A 303 -7.05 9.35 5.46
N ARG A 304 -7.58 10.05 6.48
CA ARG A 304 -8.20 9.61 7.77
C ARG A 304 -7.73 8.33 8.51
N SER A 305 -7.37 8.61 9.77
CA SER A 305 -7.19 7.84 11.02
C SER A 305 -6.70 6.39 10.97
N LEU A 306 -5.49 6.19 11.53
CA LEU A 306 -5.18 5.01 12.32
C LEU A 306 -6.31 4.81 13.35
N GLN A 307 -7.09 3.74 13.25
CA GLN A 307 -7.84 3.28 14.42
C GLN A 307 -6.82 2.99 15.52
N ASP A 308 -7.11 3.36 16.77
CA ASP A 308 -6.25 2.99 17.92
C ASP A 308 -5.95 1.49 17.82
N PRO A 309 -4.67 1.09 17.66
CA PRO A 309 -4.29 -0.31 17.59
C PRO A 309 -4.87 -1.13 18.76
N ALA A 310 -5.08 -0.51 19.93
CA ALA A 310 -5.67 -1.14 21.10
C ALA A 310 -7.20 -1.33 21.03
N ASP A 311 -7.94 -0.53 20.24
CA ASP A 311 -9.36 -0.76 19.95
C ASP A 311 -9.53 -1.86 18.90
N VAL A 312 -8.64 -1.91 17.90
CA VAL A 312 -8.59 -2.96 16.88
C VAL A 312 -8.29 -4.34 17.51
N GLU A 313 -7.30 -4.39 18.41
CA GLU A 313 -6.92 -5.62 19.14
C GLU A 313 -8.01 -6.06 20.14
N ARG A 314 -8.69 -5.11 20.81
CA ARG A 314 -9.79 -5.40 21.76
C ARG A 314 -11.02 -5.98 21.08
N GLN A 315 -11.32 -5.55 19.87
CA GLN A 315 -12.52 -5.99 19.14
C GLN A 315 -12.30 -7.36 18.48
N HIS A 316 -11.06 -7.74 18.14
CA HIS A 316 -10.78 -8.96 17.37
C HIS A 316 -9.49 -9.71 17.80
N PRO A 317 -9.47 -10.33 18.99
CA PRO A 317 -8.33 -11.10 19.45
C PRO A 317 -8.21 -12.42 18.66
N GLN A 318 -7.04 -12.66 18.06
CA GLN A 318 -6.56 -13.92 17.46
C GLN A 318 -6.85 -14.25 15.97
N GLN A 319 -6.47 -13.39 15.00
CA GLN A 319 -6.36 -13.83 13.60
C GLN A 319 -5.17 -13.20 12.86
N THR A 320 -4.10 -13.99 12.69
CA THR A 320 -2.93 -13.73 11.83
C THR A 320 -3.18 -14.29 10.43
N ARG A 321 -3.01 -13.43 9.40
CA ARG A 321 -2.97 -13.75 7.94
C ARG A 321 -4.28 -14.16 7.24
N THR A 322 -5.25 -13.25 7.16
CA THR A 322 -6.34 -13.29 6.16
C THR A 322 -6.63 -11.86 5.70
N GLN A 323 -7.45 -11.69 4.65
CA GLN A 323 -7.97 -10.41 4.10
C GLN A 323 -8.46 -9.39 5.17
N ALA A 324 -8.70 -9.84 6.42
CA ALA A 324 -8.95 -9.00 7.60
C ALA A 324 -7.73 -8.18 8.09
N ALA A 325 -6.50 -8.56 7.76
CA ALA A 325 -5.29 -7.78 8.05
C ALA A 325 -5.12 -6.63 7.04
N LEU A 326 -5.43 -6.88 5.77
CA LEU A 326 -5.54 -5.83 4.74
C LEU A 326 -6.70 -4.88 5.07
N ARG A 327 -7.88 -5.40 5.47
CA ARG A 327 -8.98 -4.57 6.00
C ARG A 327 -8.63 -3.74 7.25
N ARG A 328 -7.57 -4.09 8.00
CA ARG A 328 -7.16 -3.40 9.24
C ARG A 328 -6.30 -2.17 8.99
N GLU A 329 -5.67 -2.05 7.82
CA GLU A 329 -4.99 -0.82 7.36
C GLU A 329 -5.87 0.02 6.40
N GLN A 330 -6.92 -0.59 5.82
CA GLN A 330 -7.77 -0.04 4.75
C GLN A 330 -9.05 0.65 5.23
N GLY A 331 -9.12 1.08 6.49
CA GLY A 331 -10.24 1.87 6.98
C GLY A 331 -10.19 3.30 6.46
N ASN A 332 -10.20 3.51 5.14
CA ASN A 332 -10.23 4.87 4.61
C ASN A 332 -11.22 5.07 3.46
N THR A 333 -12.10 6.02 3.77
CA THR A 333 -13.20 6.61 3.03
C THR A 333 -12.65 7.60 2.00
N THR A 334 -12.56 7.19 0.75
CA THR A 334 -11.98 7.95 -0.38
C THR A 334 -12.65 9.29 -0.73
N THR A 335 -13.61 9.79 0.08
CA THR A 335 -14.41 10.96 -0.29
C THR A 335 -14.82 11.92 0.85
N GLU A 336 -14.43 11.70 2.11
CA GLU A 336 -14.78 12.69 3.15
C GLU A 336 -13.73 13.79 3.27
N THR A 337 -14.19 15.03 3.08
CA THR A 337 -13.45 16.28 3.26
C THR A 337 -12.38 16.19 4.34
N VAL A 338 -11.14 16.37 3.90
CA VAL A 338 -9.91 16.32 4.70
C VAL A 338 -10.04 17.31 5.85
N ASP A 339 -10.00 16.79 7.08
CA ASP A 339 -9.85 17.62 8.27
C ASP A 339 -8.39 18.11 8.29
N PRO A 340 -8.11 19.42 8.42
CA PRO A 340 -6.74 19.95 8.45
C PRO A 340 -5.86 19.39 9.59
N ASP A 341 -6.41 18.71 10.58
CA ASP A 341 -5.65 18.09 11.68
C ASP A 341 -5.36 16.58 11.46
N HIS A 342 -5.40 16.08 10.22
CA HIS A 342 -5.10 14.68 9.90
C HIS A 342 -3.60 14.35 10.07
N ALA A 343 -3.25 13.10 10.37
CA ALA A 343 -1.86 12.65 10.36
C ALA A 343 -1.76 11.31 9.63
N ALA A 344 -0.95 11.25 8.57
CA ALA A 344 -0.66 10.02 7.85
C ALA A 344 0.74 9.48 8.15
N THR A 345 0.95 8.20 7.87
CA THR A 345 2.30 7.63 7.80
C THR A 345 2.47 6.92 6.48
N LEU A 346 3.36 7.46 5.66
CA LEU A 346 3.79 6.88 4.40
C LEU A 346 5.15 6.23 4.60
N ASP A 347 5.22 4.93 4.35
CA ASP A 347 6.42 4.13 4.53
C ASP A 347 6.62 3.26 3.28
N SER A 348 7.61 3.60 2.46
CA SER A 348 7.85 2.92 1.17
C SER A 348 8.69 1.65 1.30
N ARG A 349 9.03 1.21 2.52
CA ARG A 349 9.96 0.10 2.77
C ARG A 349 9.59 -1.16 2.01
N ARG A 350 10.41 -1.52 1.03
CA ARG A 350 10.28 -2.75 0.25
C ARG A 350 11.44 -3.70 0.52
N MET A 351 11.13 -4.99 0.65
CA MET A 351 12.11 -6.04 0.99
C MET A 351 12.15 -7.14 -0.07
N THR A 352 13.32 -7.70 -0.32
CA THR A 352 13.48 -8.91 -1.14
C THR A 352 12.88 -10.13 -0.43
N ARG A 353 12.29 -11.06 -1.20
CA ARG A 353 11.79 -12.34 -0.65
C ARG A 353 12.94 -13.32 -0.38
N GLY A 354 12.93 -14.01 0.76
CA GLY A 354 13.88 -15.10 1.07
C GLY A 354 14.28 -15.18 2.55
N ALA A 355 15.17 -16.12 2.88
CA ALA A 355 15.63 -16.35 4.26
C ALA A 355 16.38 -15.15 4.87
N ASN A 356 16.94 -14.28 4.03
CA ASN A 356 17.64 -13.06 4.42
C ASN A 356 17.04 -11.87 3.64
N PRO A 357 15.87 -11.35 4.04
CA PRO A 357 15.27 -10.20 3.37
C PRO A 357 16.20 -8.99 3.49
N ARG A 358 16.45 -8.32 2.37
CA ARG A 358 17.17 -7.07 2.29
C ARG A 358 16.24 -6.01 1.75
N GLU A 359 16.45 -4.78 2.19
CA GLU A 359 15.75 -3.66 1.63
C GLU A 359 16.10 -3.48 0.15
N VAL A 360 15.09 -3.13 -0.65
CA VAL A 360 15.22 -2.89 -2.08
C VAL A 360 15.48 -1.41 -2.28
N ASP A 361 16.67 -1.10 -2.77
CA ASP A 361 17.04 0.23 -3.26
C ASP A 361 16.14 0.61 -4.45
N SER A 362 15.30 1.64 -4.27
CA SER A 362 14.38 2.07 -5.32
C SER A 362 13.82 3.46 -5.08
N ASN A 363 14.12 4.35 -6.03
CA ASN A 363 13.64 5.72 -6.09
C ASN A 363 12.11 5.84 -6.08
N ASP A 364 11.58 6.41 -5.01
CA ASP A 364 10.17 6.61 -4.70
C ASP A 364 9.79 8.09 -4.70
N LEU A 365 8.49 8.33 -4.78
CA LEU A 365 7.87 9.63 -4.60
C LEU A 365 6.81 9.48 -3.51
N LEU A 366 6.96 10.17 -2.38
CA LEU A 366 6.00 10.18 -1.29
C LEU A 366 5.34 11.56 -1.22
N ILE A 367 4.02 11.60 -1.09
CA ILE A 367 3.21 12.83 -1.10
C ILE A 367 2.22 12.80 0.07
N GLY A 368 2.41 13.69 1.05
CA GLY A 368 1.53 13.81 2.23
C GLY A 368 0.19 14.50 1.94
N GLU A 369 0.16 15.39 0.94
CA GLU A 369 -1.02 16.19 0.60
C GLU A 369 -1.39 17.22 1.68
N GLY A 370 -2.18 16.87 2.68
CA GLY A 370 -2.61 17.82 3.70
C GLY A 370 -2.89 17.14 5.04
N GLY A 371 -2.57 17.82 6.14
CA GLY A 371 -2.43 17.22 7.46
C GLY A 371 -0.96 17.22 7.90
N ASP A 372 -0.69 16.77 9.12
CA ASP A 372 0.66 16.58 9.67
C ASP A 372 1.14 15.15 9.33
N ASP A 373 1.90 14.98 8.25
CA ASP A 373 2.27 13.66 7.73
C ASP A 373 3.64 13.18 8.18
N THR A 374 3.84 11.87 8.23
CA THR A 374 5.18 11.25 8.37
C THR A 374 5.52 10.48 7.11
N LEU A 375 6.53 10.94 6.37
CA LEU A 375 6.99 10.33 5.12
C LEU A 375 8.36 9.67 5.34
N ARG A 376 8.48 8.37 5.05
CA ARG A 376 9.71 7.57 5.18
C ARG A 376 10.02 6.83 3.89
N ALA A 377 11.07 7.25 3.19
CA ALA A 377 11.40 6.75 1.86
C ALA A 377 12.46 5.61 1.84
N HIS A 378 13.34 5.60 2.84
CA HIS A 378 14.41 4.61 3.05
C HIS A 378 15.52 4.65 1.99
N ARG A 379 15.80 3.55 1.26
CA ARG A 379 16.91 3.48 0.29
C ARG A 379 16.45 3.85 -1.11
N GLY A 380 17.15 4.81 -1.72
CA GLY A 380 16.92 5.24 -3.10
C GLY A 380 17.15 6.73 -3.24
N ASP A 381 17.13 7.24 -4.47
CA ASP A 381 17.07 8.69 -4.68
C ASP A 381 15.60 9.14 -4.71
N ASP A 382 15.06 9.49 -3.54
CA ASP A 382 13.63 9.67 -3.34
C ASP A 382 13.16 11.13 -3.51
N ILE A 383 11.85 11.32 -3.62
CA ILE A 383 11.18 12.62 -3.59
C ILE A 383 10.15 12.58 -2.48
N LEU A 384 10.22 13.51 -1.54
CA LEU A 384 9.27 13.64 -0.45
C LEU A 384 8.60 15.01 -0.57
N ILE A 385 7.29 15.03 -0.78
CA ILE A 385 6.47 16.24 -0.85
C ILE A 385 5.58 16.24 0.39
N GLY A 386 5.86 17.11 1.36
CA GLY A 386 5.07 17.21 2.58
C GLY A 386 3.63 17.60 2.26
N GLY A 387 3.47 18.79 1.69
CA GLY A 387 2.15 19.32 1.37
C GLY A 387 1.76 20.40 2.38
N ALA A 388 0.51 20.39 2.82
CA ALA A 388 -0.01 21.37 3.75
C ALA A 388 -0.13 20.80 5.16
N GLY A 389 0.67 21.29 6.11
CA GLY A 389 0.63 20.87 7.51
C GLY A 389 2.03 20.93 8.09
N ARG A 390 2.27 20.20 9.18
CA ARG A 390 3.60 20.07 9.77
C ARG A 390 4.13 18.66 9.51
N ASP A 391 4.84 18.52 8.41
CA ASP A 391 5.25 17.20 7.95
C ASP A 391 6.60 16.80 8.54
N ARG A 392 6.76 15.50 8.78
CA ARG A 392 8.03 14.88 9.11
C ARG A 392 8.50 14.04 7.93
N MET A 393 9.61 14.44 7.32
CA MET A 393 10.18 13.76 6.16
C MET A 393 11.53 13.12 6.48
N GLU A 394 11.62 11.82 6.22
CA GLU A 394 12.82 10.99 6.40
C GLU A 394 13.16 10.32 5.07
N GLY A 395 14.13 10.88 4.33
CA GLY A 395 14.55 10.36 3.02
C GLY A 395 15.28 9.04 3.19
N GLY A 396 16.45 9.06 3.82
CA GLY A 396 17.13 7.85 4.26
C GLY A 396 18.52 7.77 3.66
N VAL A 397 18.78 6.79 2.80
CA VAL A 397 20.07 6.62 2.13
C VAL A 397 19.89 6.82 0.63
N GLY A 398 20.60 7.80 0.07
CA GLY A 398 20.52 8.18 -1.34
C GLY A 398 20.46 9.69 -1.53
N GLN A 399 20.33 10.15 -2.77
CA GLN A 399 20.18 11.59 -3.06
C GLN A 399 18.71 11.98 -3.03
N ASP A 400 18.23 12.38 -1.86
CA ASP A 400 16.82 12.67 -1.65
C ASP A 400 16.45 14.11 -1.98
N THR A 401 15.20 14.32 -2.39
CA THR A 401 14.66 15.66 -2.68
C THR A 401 13.44 15.92 -1.81
N TYR A 402 13.55 16.91 -0.93
CA TYR A 402 12.46 17.30 -0.03
C TYR A 402 11.80 18.58 -0.55
N VAL A 403 10.50 18.51 -0.84
CA VAL A 403 9.66 19.68 -1.17
C VAL A 403 8.88 20.05 0.08
N VAL A 404 9.25 21.18 0.68
CA VAL A 404 8.89 21.52 2.05
C VAL A 404 7.95 22.72 2.14
N GLY A 405 7.09 22.70 3.15
CA GLY A 405 6.15 23.74 3.56
C GLY A 405 6.44 24.29 4.96
N ASN A 406 5.61 25.21 5.43
CA ASN A 406 5.79 25.83 6.74
C ASN A 406 5.47 24.87 7.88
N GLY A 407 6.44 24.61 8.74
CA GLY A 407 6.33 23.77 9.93
C GLY A 407 7.01 22.42 9.80
N ASP A 408 7.49 22.09 8.59
CA ASP A 408 8.07 20.79 8.29
C ASP A 408 9.39 20.55 9.01
N THR A 409 9.63 19.26 9.29
CA THR A 409 10.84 18.74 9.90
C THR A 409 11.45 17.67 9.01
N ILE A 410 12.72 17.84 8.69
CA ILE A 410 13.48 16.97 7.80
C ILE A 410 14.56 16.25 8.61
N ARG A 411 14.72 14.96 8.35
CA ARG A 411 15.84 14.18 8.84
C ARG A 411 16.39 13.33 7.70
N ASP A 412 17.67 13.48 7.43
CA ASP A 412 18.37 12.69 6.43
C ASP A 412 19.47 11.87 7.10
N SER A 413 19.56 10.58 6.80
CA SER A 413 20.46 9.69 7.55
C SER A 413 21.89 9.68 7.03
N ASP A 414 22.10 10.10 5.78
CA ASP A 414 23.42 10.21 5.15
C ASP A 414 23.76 11.65 4.70
N GLY A 415 22.80 12.56 4.77
CA GLY A 415 22.95 13.98 4.47
C GLY A 415 23.05 14.28 2.98
N HIS A 416 22.75 13.33 2.10
CA HIS A 416 22.83 13.51 0.65
C HIS A 416 21.47 13.92 0.06
N GLY A 417 21.46 14.92 -0.82
CA GLY A 417 20.23 15.38 -1.46
C GLY A 417 20.09 16.89 -1.52
N GLU A 418 18.85 17.37 -1.59
CA GLU A 418 18.50 18.79 -1.63
C GLU A 418 17.17 19.10 -0.93
N LEU A 419 17.07 20.32 -0.39
CA LEU A 419 15.81 20.90 0.08
C LEU A 419 15.28 21.89 -0.95
N ARG A 420 13.98 21.85 -1.21
CA ARG A 420 13.29 22.77 -2.10
C ARG A 420 12.12 23.43 -1.37
N TRP A 421 12.09 24.75 -1.33
CA TRP A 421 11.01 25.53 -0.73
C TRP A 421 10.51 26.56 -1.73
N ASN A 422 9.19 26.62 -1.96
CA ASN A 422 8.57 27.49 -2.97
C ASN A 422 9.18 27.30 -4.38
N HIS A 423 9.39 26.04 -4.77
CA HIS A 423 10.01 25.61 -6.05
C HIS A 423 11.48 26.01 -6.25
N ALA A 424 12.15 26.53 -5.21
CA ALA A 424 13.55 26.91 -5.24
C ALA A 424 14.41 25.98 -4.38
N ALA A 425 15.51 25.50 -4.95
CA ALA A 425 16.51 24.75 -4.20
C ALA A 425 17.22 25.66 -3.19
N LEU A 426 17.26 25.24 -1.93
CA LEU A 426 18.01 25.91 -0.88
C LEU A 426 19.48 25.50 -1.01
N THR A 427 20.38 26.48 -0.93
CA THR A 427 21.83 26.25 -1.10
C THR A 427 22.66 26.66 0.12
N GLY A 428 22.01 27.13 1.18
CA GLY A 428 22.64 27.68 2.38
C GLY A 428 22.86 29.20 2.29
N GLY A 429 23.83 29.69 3.05
CA GLY A 429 24.02 31.13 3.23
C GLY A 429 25.36 31.51 3.81
N ILE A 430 25.61 32.82 3.82
CA ILE A 430 26.80 33.43 4.40
C ILE A 430 26.38 34.19 5.66
N ARG A 431 27.18 34.10 6.73
CA ARG A 431 27.00 34.95 7.90
C ARG A 431 27.60 36.33 7.63
N ASN A 432 26.79 37.38 7.76
CA ASN A 432 27.30 38.74 7.59
C ASN A 432 27.90 39.28 8.88
N GLU A 433 28.72 40.31 8.75
CA GLU A 433 29.22 41.04 9.91
C GLU A 433 28.04 41.66 10.69
N GLY A 434 27.98 41.38 11.99
CA GLY A 434 26.87 41.82 12.85
C GLY A 434 25.68 40.87 12.94
N ASP A 435 25.58 39.84 12.08
CA ASP A 435 24.60 38.76 12.29
C ASP A 435 24.97 37.94 13.55
N PRO A 436 23.98 37.44 14.32
CA PRO A 436 24.23 36.56 15.44
C PRO A 436 25.08 35.34 15.06
N VAL A 437 25.81 34.79 16.03
CA VAL A 437 26.58 33.56 15.83
C VAL A 437 25.64 32.46 15.33
N ASN A 438 26.11 31.67 14.36
CA ASN A 438 25.35 30.60 13.72
C ASN A 438 24.08 31.05 12.95
N THR A 439 23.94 32.34 12.65
CA THR A 439 22.89 32.85 11.77
C THR A 439 23.48 33.21 10.41
N TYR A 440 22.96 32.63 9.34
CA TYR A 440 23.42 32.81 7.96
C TYR A 440 22.27 33.29 7.10
N ARG A 441 22.56 34.05 6.04
CA ARG A 441 21.55 34.53 5.09
C ARG A 441 21.86 34.02 3.70
N SER A 442 20.83 33.56 3.01
CA SER A 442 20.86 33.27 1.58
C SER A 442 21.30 34.50 0.77
N ALA A 443 21.85 34.27 -0.42
CA ALA A 443 22.40 35.34 -1.26
C ALA A 443 21.32 36.33 -1.78
N ASP A 444 20.09 35.85 -1.99
CA ASP A 444 18.91 36.67 -2.32
C ASP A 444 18.27 37.30 -1.06
N GLY A 445 18.70 36.89 0.13
CA GLY A 445 18.19 37.33 1.42
C GLY A 445 16.76 36.88 1.68
N GLU A 446 16.24 35.88 0.98
CA GLU A 446 14.89 35.34 1.19
C GLU A 446 14.82 34.43 2.42
N TYR A 447 15.90 33.71 2.69
CA TYR A 447 16.02 32.73 3.77
C TYR A 447 17.11 33.08 4.79
N THR A 448 16.79 32.85 6.06
CA THR A 448 17.72 32.91 7.20
C THR A 448 17.89 31.51 7.78
N TYR A 449 19.14 31.07 7.96
CA TYR A 449 19.51 29.76 8.50
C TYR A 449 20.09 29.94 9.90
N THR A 450 19.58 29.24 10.89
CA THR A 450 20.04 29.32 12.30
C THR A 450 20.44 27.95 12.80
N LEU A 451 21.73 27.76 13.06
CA LEU A 451 22.28 26.48 13.53
C LEU A 451 22.37 26.44 15.07
N SER A 452 21.66 25.50 15.69
CA SER A 452 21.68 25.24 17.13
C SER A 452 22.00 23.77 17.40
N GLY A 453 23.22 23.48 17.84
CA GLY A 453 23.68 22.09 17.97
C GLY A 453 23.76 21.41 16.60
N ASN A 454 23.02 20.31 16.42
CA ASN A 454 22.84 19.61 15.15
C ASN A 454 21.50 19.97 14.47
N THR A 455 20.80 21.00 14.93
CA THR A 455 19.51 21.40 14.36
C THR A 455 19.67 22.68 13.56
N LEU A 456 19.25 22.67 12.31
CA LEU A 456 19.22 23.84 11.42
C LEU A 456 17.78 24.32 11.23
N ASP A 457 17.42 25.43 11.86
CA ASP A 457 16.14 26.10 11.61
C ASP A 457 16.30 27.06 10.42
N ILE A 458 15.43 26.94 9.42
CA ILE A 458 15.44 27.79 8.22
C ILE A 458 14.14 28.57 8.20
N ALA A 459 14.22 29.90 8.10
CA ALA A 459 13.07 30.78 8.10
C ALA A 459 13.04 31.67 6.86
N ASN A 460 11.85 31.85 6.25
CA ASN A 460 11.65 32.81 5.18
C ASN A 460 11.31 34.21 5.72
N ARG A 461 11.17 35.20 4.83
CA ARG A 461 10.83 36.59 5.21
C ARG A 461 9.45 36.76 5.85
N GLN A 462 8.53 35.82 5.59
CA GLN A 462 7.17 35.84 6.14
C GLN A 462 7.12 35.26 7.56
N GLY A 463 8.25 34.72 8.05
CA GLY A 463 8.37 34.13 9.38
C GLY A 463 7.98 32.67 9.46
N GLU A 464 7.65 32.05 8.33
CA GLU A 464 7.46 30.61 8.18
C GLU A 464 8.80 29.89 8.37
N LYS A 465 8.76 28.66 8.89
CA LYS A 465 9.95 27.94 9.33
C LYS A 465 9.90 26.47 8.96
N ILE A 466 11.06 25.92 8.62
CA ILE A 466 11.32 24.49 8.58
C ILE A 466 12.50 24.15 9.49
N ARG A 467 12.63 22.88 9.82
CA ARG A 467 13.71 22.35 10.65
C ARG A 467 14.41 21.20 9.95
N VAL A 468 15.75 21.21 9.97
CA VAL A 468 16.56 20.03 9.64
C VAL A 468 17.18 19.51 10.93
N GLU A 469 16.85 18.28 11.30
CA GLU A 469 17.41 17.56 12.44
C GLU A 469 18.67 16.80 12.03
N ASP A 470 19.55 16.52 13.00
CA ASP A 470 20.81 15.79 12.79
C ASP A 470 21.75 16.39 11.73
N TYR A 471 21.57 17.66 11.40
CA TYR A 471 22.32 18.39 10.38
C TYR A 471 23.82 18.52 10.70
N ALA A 472 24.65 18.05 9.77
CA ALA A 472 26.05 18.38 9.63
C ALA A 472 26.27 19.41 8.51
N ARG A 473 27.39 20.15 8.58
CA ARG A 473 27.68 21.21 7.60
C ARG A 473 27.88 20.62 6.21
N GLY A 474 27.04 21.03 5.26
CA GLY A 474 27.10 20.57 3.88
C GLY A 474 25.98 19.59 3.52
N ASP A 475 25.27 19.05 4.51
CA ASP A 475 24.15 18.15 4.28
C ASP A 475 23.08 18.81 3.41
N LEU A 476 22.45 18.00 2.57
CA LEU A 476 21.41 18.42 1.64
C LEU A 476 21.86 19.55 0.71
N GLY A 477 23.18 19.60 0.44
CA GLY A 477 23.80 20.64 -0.38
C GLY A 477 23.85 22.03 0.28
N LEU A 478 23.50 22.16 1.56
CA LEU A 478 23.43 23.43 2.27
C LEU A 478 24.81 23.90 2.72
N ARG A 479 25.29 25.00 2.12
CA ARG A 479 26.62 25.56 2.42
C ARG A 479 26.50 26.75 3.36
N LEU A 480 26.88 26.56 4.63
CA LEU A 480 26.92 27.62 5.64
C LEU A 480 28.35 28.17 5.79
N GLN A 481 28.57 29.39 5.33
CA GLN A 481 29.90 30.01 5.25
C GLN A 481 30.05 31.17 6.25
N GLU A 482 31.20 31.22 6.89
CA GLU A 482 31.62 32.37 7.69
C GLU A 482 32.10 33.52 6.79
N PRO A 483 32.07 34.79 7.25
CA PRO A 483 32.53 35.92 6.44
C PRO A 483 34.03 35.78 6.11
N ALA A 484 34.42 36.19 4.90
CA ALA A 484 35.77 36.00 4.34
C ALA A 484 36.91 36.60 5.17
N ASN A 485 36.62 37.52 6.12
CA ASN A 485 37.61 38.13 7.02
C ASN A 485 37.78 37.39 8.36
N ALA A 486 37.16 36.23 8.56
CA ALA A 486 37.37 35.38 9.74
C ALA A 486 38.69 34.57 9.70
N ALA A 487 39.60 34.88 8.78
CA ALA A 487 40.92 34.27 8.66
C ALA A 487 41.93 34.82 9.70
N THR A 488 41.54 35.01 10.96
CA THR A 488 42.46 35.14 12.11
C THR A 488 41.73 34.87 13.43
N SER A 489 41.20 33.66 13.59
CA SER A 489 41.34 32.96 14.86
C SER A 489 41.41 31.49 14.54
N THR A 490 42.51 30.86 14.95
CA THR A 490 42.71 29.42 14.95
C THR A 490 41.39 28.72 15.28
N PRO A 491 40.90 27.78 14.44
CA PRO A 491 39.76 26.95 14.82
C PRO A 491 40.06 26.34 16.19
N PRO A 492 39.10 26.16 17.12
CA PRO A 492 39.24 25.06 18.05
C PRO A 492 39.49 23.83 17.18
N ALA A 493 40.62 23.18 17.42
CA ALA A 493 41.11 22.09 16.60
C ALA A 493 39.97 21.12 16.29
N GLN A 494 40.01 20.54 15.09
CA GLN A 494 39.46 19.21 14.85
C GLN A 494 39.70 18.38 16.12
N GLU A 495 38.63 17.90 16.76
CA GLU A 495 38.77 17.09 17.97
C GLU A 495 39.72 15.96 17.63
N GLY A 496 40.90 15.94 18.25
CA GLY A 496 41.90 14.95 17.90
C GLY A 496 41.32 13.55 18.13
N ASN A 497 41.65 12.59 17.28
CA ASN A 497 41.15 11.21 17.32
C ASN A 497 41.12 10.65 18.77
N ALA A 498 42.17 10.94 19.56
CA ALA A 498 42.27 10.61 20.97
C ALA A 498 41.15 11.17 21.86
N GLN A 499 40.71 12.42 21.65
CA GLN A 499 39.64 13.07 22.41
C GLN A 499 38.24 12.54 22.06
N ALA A 500 38.02 12.08 20.82
CA ALA A 500 36.76 11.43 20.42
C ALA A 500 36.65 10.02 21.00
N ILE A 501 37.77 9.29 21.00
CA ILE A 501 37.92 7.94 21.56
C ILE A 501 37.71 7.92 23.09
N GLU A 502 38.11 8.98 23.80
CA GLU A 502 37.88 9.16 25.25
C GLU A 502 36.41 9.42 25.63
N ARG A 503 35.56 9.80 24.66
CA ARG A 503 34.13 10.07 24.87
C ARG A 503 33.22 8.90 24.53
N LEU A 504 33.76 7.83 23.94
CA LEU A 504 32.99 6.61 23.68
C LEU A 504 32.49 6.01 25.00
N GLY A 505 31.22 5.61 25.05
CA GLY A 505 30.69 4.84 26.16
C GLY A 505 31.42 3.50 26.32
N PRO A 506 31.39 2.85 27.50
CA PRO A 506 32.15 1.62 27.76
C PRO A 506 31.90 0.48 26.76
N GLN A 507 30.67 0.39 26.25
CA GLN A 507 30.25 -0.62 25.27
C GLN A 507 30.82 -0.32 23.87
N ASP A 508 30.65 0.92 23.39
CA ASP A 508 31.19 1.36 22.09
C ASP A 508 32.71 1.31 22.05
N ARG A 509 33.35 1.65 23.18
CA ARG A 509 34.80 1.54 23.31
C ARG A 509 35.27 0.09 23.20
N ALA A 510 34.57 -0.84 23.83
CA ALA A 510 34.88 -2.27 23.73
C ALA A 510 34.70 -2.81 22.30
N ILE A 511 33.73 -2.29 21.55
CA ILE A 511 33.48 -2.68 20.16
C ILE A 511 34.55 -2.11 19.24
N TYR A 512 34.87 -0.82 19.38
CA TYR A 512 35.95 -0.18 18.65
C TYR A 512 37.30 -0.89 18.89
N ASP A 513 37.67 -1.13 20.15
CA ASP A 513 38.94 -1.77 20.49
C ASP A 513 39.02 -3.21 19.93
N ARG A 514 37.89 -3.93 19.85
CA ARG A 514 37.82 -5.25 19.20
C ARG A 514 38.01 -5.18 17.68
N MET A 515 37.36 -4.22 17.03
CA MET A 515 37.52 -4.01 15.59
C MET A 515 38.95 -3.60 15.25
N LEU A 516 39.53 -2.68 16.02
CA LEU A 516 40.90 -2.26 15.88
C LEU A 516 41.87 -3.43 16.08
N THR A 517 41.61 -4.30 17.07
CA THR A 517 42.39 -5.54 17.29
C THR A 517 42.32 -6.50 16.11
N ALA A 518 41.15 -6.67 15.49
CA ALA A 518 40.98 -7.53 14.32
C ALA A 518 41.74 -7.00 13.10
N VAL A 519 41.77 -5.67 12.93
CA VAL A 519 42.54 -5.01 11.87
C VAL A 519 44.05 -5.10 12.14
N HIS A 520 44.49 -4.93 13.38
CA HIS A 520 45.90 -5.08 13.80
C HIS A 520 46.45 -6.49 13.60
N ALA A 521 45.60 -7.53 13.67
CA ALA A 521 45.99 -8.92 13.45
C ALA A 521 46.44 -9.23 11.99
N ARG A 522 46.37 -8.25 11.08
CA ARG A 522 46.81 -8.36 9.67
C ARG A 522 47.94 -7.37 9.35
N PRO A 523 49.15 -7.55 9.94
CA PRO A 523 50.25 -6.61 9.78
C PRO A 523 50.77 -6.56 8.33
N GLY A 524 51.03 -5.35 7.85
CA GLY A 524 51.67 -5.09 6.54
C GLY A 524 50.74 -4.68 5.40
N GLN A 525 49.42 -4.59 5.64
CA GLN A 525 48.44 -4.20 4.61
C GLN A 525 47.93 -2.75 4.73
N PHE A 526 47.99 -2.13 5.91
CA PHE A 526 47.39 -0.81 6.17
C PHE A 526 48.29 0.04 7.08
N THR A 527 48.27 1.37 6.90
CA THR A 527 48.90 2.33 7.84
C THR A 527 48.10 2.42 9.13
N GLN A 528 48.71 2.88 10.23
CA GLN A 528 48.02 3.02 11.52
C GLN A 528 46.74 3.88 11.42
N GLU A 529 46.81 5.00 10.70
CA GLU A 529 45.66 5.88 10.46
C GLU A 529 44.54 5.17 9.67
N GLN A 530 44.90 4.34 8.68
CA GLN A 530 43.93 3.54 7.95
C GLN A 530 43.29 2.47 8.85
N GLN A 531 44.05 1.88 9.77
CA GLN A 531 43.53 0.89 10.70
C GLN A 531 42.53 1.50 11.69
N GLU A 532 42.83 2.70 12.20
CA GLU A 532 41.94 3.48 13.05
C GLU A 532 40.67 3.91 12.31
N ASN A 533 40.78 4.36 11.06
CA ASN A 533 39.63 4.74 10.23
C ASN A 533 38.74 3.55 9.87
N ILE A 534 39.32 2.38 9.58
CA ILE A 534 38.56 1.15 9.31
C ILE A 534 37.77 0.72 10.56
N ALA A 535 38.39 0.82 11.74
CA ALA A 535 37.72 0.49 13.00
C ALA A 535 36.64 1.52 13.38
N ALA A 536 36.84 2.81 13.06
CA ALA A 536 35.82 3.86 13.21
C ALA A 536 34.60 3.61 12.30
N ALA A 537 34.85 3.27 11.02
CA ALA A 537 33.79 2.91 10.07
C ALA A 537 33.01 1.65 10.52
N GLY A 538 33.70 0.65 11.07
CA GLY A 538 33.08 -0.53 11.65
C GLY A 538 32.18 -0.21 12.85
N LEU A 539 32.60 0.71 13.73
CA LEU A 539 31.79 1.15 14.87
C LEU A 539 30.53 1.91 14.40
N ALA A 540 30.66 2.79 13.41
CA ALA A 540 29.54 3.50 12.82
C ALA A 540 28.53 2.52 12.17
N GLU A 541 29.02 1.48 11.49
CA GLU A 541 28.18 0.43 10.91
C GLU A 541 27.50 -0.46 11.97
N TYR A 542 28.20 -0.78 13.06
CA TYR A 542 27.62 -1.48 14.19
C TYR A 542 26.44 -0.70 14.79
N ARG A 543 26.64 0.61 15.02
CA ARG A 543 25.58 1.49 15.53
C ARG A 543 24.38 1.60 14.59
N ARG A 544 24.60 1.54 13.26
CA ARG A 544 23.53 1.52 12.25
C ARG A 544 22.71 0.22 12.22
N ARG A 545 23.22 -0.89 12.77
CA ARG A 545 22.63 -2.25 12.63
C ARG A 545 22.11 -2.88 13.93
N ASP A 546 22.03 -2.13 15.02
CA ASP A 546 21.75 -2.64 16.38
C ASP A 546 20.27 -3.06 16.61
N GLY A 547 19.66 -3.74 15.63
CA GLY A 547 18.49 -4.61 15.77
C GLY A 547 18.80 -6.10 15.59
N LEU A 548 20.04 -6.48 15.26
CA LEU A 548 20.43 -7.86 14.92
C LEU A 548 21.37 -8.55 15.94
N VAL A 549 21.87 -7.83 16.96
CA VAL A 549 22.80 -8.37 17.96
C VAL A 549 22.08 -8.52 19.29
N GLN A 550 21.63 -9.73 19.61
CA GLN A 550 20.84 -9.97 20.81
C GLN A 550 21.67 -10.36 22.04
N GLN A 551 22.93 -10.80 21.89
CA GLN A 551 23.79 -11.15 23.04
C GLN A 551 25.28 -10.75 22.90
N PRO A 552 26.01 -10.52 24.02
CA PRO A 552 27.42 -10.08 24.01
C PRO A 552 28.42 -11.03 23.34
N GLN A 553 28.05 -12.31 23.23
CA GLN A 553 28.82 -13.37 22.57
C GLN A 553 28.68 -13.37 21.05
N ASP A 554 27.67 -12.68 20.50
CA ASP A 554 27.49 -12.50 19.06
C ASP A 554 28.51 -11.50 18.49
N ILE A 555 29.05 -10.59 19.31
CA ILE A 555 29.99 -9.54 18.90
C ILE A 555 31.29 -10.11 18.30
N GLY A 556 31.79 -11.23 18.82
CA GLY A 556 33.00 -11.88 18.29
C GLY A 556 32.77 -12.59 16.95
N VAL A 557 31.62 -13.27 16.81
CA VAL A 557 31.26 -14.01 15.59
C VAL A 557 30.77 -13.06 14.49
N TYR A 558 30.11 -11.96 14.84
CA TYR A 558 29.67 -10.92 13.90
C TYR A 558 30.81 -10.03 13.42
N GLY A 559 31.78 -9.68 14.28
CA GLY A 559 32.94 -8.87 13.87
C GLY A 559 33.75 -9.55 12.77
N ASP A 560 34.06 -10.84 12.94
CA ASP A 560 34.78 -11.63 11.93
C ASP A 560 33.94 -11.86 10.66
N ARG A 561 32.61 -12.02 10.78
CA ARG A 561 31.70 -12.22 9.64
C ARG A 561 31.42 -10.94 8.85
N LEU A 562 31.26 -9.79 9.49
CA LEU A 562 31.13 -8.50 8.82
C LEU A 562 32.41 -8.18 8.05
N PHE A 563 33.57 -8.43 8.67
CA PHE A 563 34.84 -8.27 8.01
C PHE A 563 35.02 -9.26 6.83
N ALA A 564 34.67 -10.54 7.00
CA ALA A 564 34.79 -11.53 5.91
C ALA A 564 33.78 -11.33 4.77
N ALA A 565 32.58 -10.82 5.05
CA ALA A 565 31.55 -10.55 4.04
C ALA A 565 31.87 -9.33 3.17
N TRP A 566 32.57 -8.34 3.72
CA TRP A 566 32.98 -7.12 3.01
C TRP A 566 34.40 -7.22 2.43
N PHE A 567 35.22 -8.15 2.93
CA PHE A 567 36.57 -8.44 2.40
C PHE A 567 36.75 -9.92 2.01
N PRO A 568 36.01 -10.47 1.03
CA PRO A 568 36.33 -11.79 0.50
C PRO A 568 37.57 -11.66 -0.40
N HIS A 569 38.68 -12.24 0.02
CA HIS A 569 39.91 -12.46 -0.78
C HIS A 569 40.86 -11.29 -1.04
N GLY A 570 40.79 -10.20 -0.28
CA GLY A 570 41.88 -9.19 -0.26
C GLY A 570 42.11 -8.46 -1.60
N GLN A 571 41.05 -8.28 -2.40
CA GLN A 571 41.04 -7.34 -3.52
C GLN A 571 39.86 -6.39 -3.40
N ASP A 572 40.15 -5.09 -3.49
CA ASP A 572 39.18 -4.00 -3.55
C ASP A 572 38.21 -4.19 -4.73
N ARG A 573 36.91 -4.20 -4.43
CA ARG A 573 35.86 -4.11 -5.47
C ARG A 573 35.14 -2.77 -5.50
N GLU A 574 35.34 -1.90 -4.51
CA GLU A 574 34.70 -0.58 -4.46
C GLU A 574 35.70 0.50 -4.00
N PRO A 575 36.40 1.17 -4.92
CA PRO A 575 37.42 2.17 -4.60
C PRO A 575 36.92 3.39 -3.81
N ASN A 576 35.60 3.57 -3.70
CA ASN A 576 34.98 4.77 -3.12
C ASN A 576 34.43 4.57 -1.70
N PHE A 577 34.47 3.35 -1.13
CA PHE A 577 33.96 3.09 0.23
C PHE A 577 34.89 3.61 1.35
N HIS A 578 36.06 4.19 0.99
CA HIS A 578 37.14 4.49 1.93
C HIS A 578 37.50 5.98 2.07
N ALA A 579 36.68 6.91 1.62
CA ALA A 579 36.99 8.33 1.79
C ALA A 579 36.47 8.88 3.14
N ASN A 580 37.26 8.66 4.20
CA ASN A 580 37.33 9.52 5.39
C ASN A 580 36.19 9.49 6.43
N VAL A 581 35.69 8.33 6.85
CA VAL A 581 34.91 8.27 8.10
C VAL A 581 35.86 8.53 9.26
N ARG A 582 35.67 9.66 9.95
CA ARG A 582 36.50 10.05 11.09
C ARG A 582 35.90 9.57 12.40
N MET A 583 36.71 9.48 13.45
CA MET A 583 36.23 9.02 14.74
C MET A 583 35.22 9.92 15.42
N ASP A 584 35.32 11.23 15.19
CA ASP A 584 34.32 12.19 15.63
C ASP A 584 32.97 12.00 14.92
N GLU A 585 32.97 11.48 13.70
CA GLU A 585 31.77 11.13 12.92
C GLU A 585 31.15 9.82 13.44
N ALA A 586 31.96 8.77 13.62
CA ALA A 586 31.52 7.51 14.23
C ALA A 586 31.03 7.69 15.68
N ALA A 587 31.63 8.61 16.44
CA ALA A 587 31.21 8.95 17.80
C ALA A 587 29.87 9.71 17.84
N ARG A 588 29.46 10.34 16.73
CA ARG A 588 28.21 11.12 16.61
C ARG A 588 27.06 10.34 15.97
N THR A 589 27.29 9.16 15.41
CA THR A 589 26.22 8.27 14.92
C THR A 589 25.25 7.94 16.08
N PRO A 590 23.98 8.40 16.06
CA PRO A 590 23.12 8.35 17.24
C PRO A 590 22.62 6.92 17.52
N ALA A 591 23.04 6.34 18.63
CA ALA A 591 22.43 5.13 19.21
C ALA A 591 21.43 5.46 20.35
N GLN A 592 21.28 6.73 20.72
CA GLN A 592 20.75 7.13 22.04
C GLN A 592 19.39 7.85 22.03
N ASP A 593 18.95 8.46 20.93
CA ASP A 593 17.70 9.22 20.92
C ASP A 593 16.45 8.33 20.97
N SER A 594 16.53 7.10 20.45
CA SER A 594 15.45 6.11 20.56
C SER A 594 15.31 5.51 21.97
N LEU A 595 16.35 5.54 22.80
CA LEU A 595 16.30 5.06 24.19
C LEU A 595 15.89 6.15 25.18
N GLN A 596 16.27 7.42 24.93
CA GLN A 596 15.83 8.54 25.75
C GLN A 596 14.33 8.85 25.58
N GLN A 597 13.77 8.66 24.38
CA GLN A 597 12.32 8.75 24.15
C GLN A 597 11.53 7.65 24.88
N VAL A 598 12.05 6.42 24.94
CA VAL A 598 11.43 5.30 25.69
C VAL A 598 11.50 5.51 27.20
N ASP A 599 12.62 6.04 27.71
CA ASP A 599 12.80 6.35 29.14
C ASP A 599 11.95 7.57 29.59
N ALA A 600 11.74 8.55 28.69
CA ALA A 600 10.85 9.69 28.92
C ALA A 600 9.38 9.25 28.94
N LEU A 601 8.95 8.41 27.98
CA LEU A 601 7.61 7.81 27.93
C LEU A 601 7.31 6.89 29.14
N ALA A 602 8.32 6.19 29.66
CA ALA A 602 8.18 5.37 30.88
C ALA A 602 8.02 6.21 32.16
N ARG A 603 8.64 7.39 32.24
CA ARG A 603 8.55 8.31 33.39
C ARG A 603 7.24 9.10 33.38
N GLU A 604 6.70 9.45 32.22
CA GLU A 604 5.37 10.06 32.09
C GLU A 604 4.24 9.10 32.49
N ARG A 605 4.37 7.79 32.17
CA ARG A 605 3.43 6.75 32.62
C ARG A 605 3.45 6.50 34.14
N ALA A 606 4.47 6.96 34.86
CA ALA A 606 4.58 6.82 36.31
C ALA A 606 3.99 8.01 37.11
N MET A 607 3.52 9.08 36.44
CA MET A 607 3.15 10.36 37.08
C MET A 607 1.73 10.89 36.80
N ALA A 608 0.71 10.03 36.60
CA ALA A 608 -0.69 10.47 36.64
C ALA A 608 -1.62 9.46 37.35
N PRO A 609 -2.47 9.88 38.32
CA PRO A 609 -3.11 8.98 39.29
C PRO A 609 -4.60 8.68 38.99
N PRO A 610 -5.14 7.54 39.49
CA PRO A 610 -6.56 7.47 39.83
C PRO A 610 -6.82 7.44 41.35
N GLN A 611 -7.64 8.40 41.72
CA GLN A 611 -8.43 8.65 42.92
C GLN A 611 -8.81 7.45 43.83
N GLN A 612 -8.45 7.64 45.11
CA GLN A 612 -9.26 7.51 46.34
C GLN A 612 -10.06 6.24 46.65
N GLN A 613 -9.57 5.52 47.67
CA GLN A 613 -10.20 5.22 48.98
C GLN A 613 -10.78 3.79 48.99
N ILE A 614 -10.52 2.90 49.96
CA ILE A 614 -10.81 2.99 51.41
C ILE A 614 -9.96 1.93 52.19
N GLU A 615 -9.38 2.37 53.32
CA GLU A 615 -9.02 1.68 54.59
C GLU A 615 -8.06 0.46 54.68
N SER A 616 -6.85 0.72 55.20
CA SER A 616 -6.28 0.35 56.53
C SER A 616 -6.33 -1.10 57.13
N PRO A 617 -5.36 -1.45 58.02
CA PRO A 617 -4.63 -2.73 57.99
C PRO A 617 -4.76 -3.64 59.23
N ALA A 618 -4.42 -4.93 59.10
CA ALA A 618 -3.91 -5.82 60.18
C ALA A 618 -3.34 -7.12 59.56
N GLN A 619 -2.02 -7.35 59.60
CA GLN A 619 -1.32 -8.20 60.57
C GLN A 619 -1.81 -9.66 60.69
N GLN A 620 -0.98 -10.60 60.23
CA GLN A 620 -0.60 -11.88 60.87
C GLN A 620 0.45 -12.57 59.97
N GLN A 621 1.75 -12.50 60.29
CA GLN A 621 2.51 -13.45 61.11
C GLN A 621 2.29 -14.94 60.79
N GLY A 622 3.36 -15.59 60.29
CA GLY A 622 3.50 -17.05 60.23
C GLY A 622 4.57 -17.50 59.24
N GLY A 623 5.86 -17.53 59.65
CA GLY A 623 6.91 -18.28 58.93
C GLY A 623 6.88 -19.78 59.28
N PRO A 624 7.99 -20.54 59.16
CA PRO A 624 9.06 -20.50 58.17
C PRO A 624 9.36 -21.90 57.55
N SER A 625 10.38 -21.93 56.69
CA SER A 625 11.10 -23.03 56.00
C SER A 625 11.00 -24.48 56.53
N ILE A 626 10.97 -25.45 55.60
CA ILE A 626 11.82 -26.67 55.48
C ILE A 626 11.73 -27.05 53.98
N GLY A 627 12.72 -27.53 53.22
CA GLY A 627 14.07 -28.05 53.40
C GLY A 627 14.40 -28.86 52.13
N ALA A 628 15.66 -28.88 51.76
CA ALA A 628 16.18 -29.52 50.54
C ALA A 628 16.01 -31.05 50.49
N ARG A 629 15.76 -31.61 49.29
CA ARG A 629 16.66 -32.51 48.52
C ARG A 629 15.91 -33.35 47.48
N THR A 630 16.42 -33.27 46.24
CA THR A 630 16.59 -34.35 45.23
C THR A 630 15.98 -35.73 45.52
N LEU A 631 15.14 -36.20 44.60
CA LEU A 631 15.51 -37.16 43.55
C LEU A 631 14.61 -36.99 42.33
#